data_AF-A0A947PVD4-F1
#
_entry.id   AF-A0A947PVD4-F1
#
_cell.length_a   1.000
_cell.length_b   1.000
_cell.length_c   1.000
_cell.angle_alpha   90.00
_cell.angle_beta   90.00
_cell.angle_gamma   90.00
#
_symmetry.space_group_name_H-M   'P 1'
#
loop_
_entity.id
_entity.type
_entity.pdbx_description
1 polymer ?
#
loop_
_entity_poly.entity_id
_entity_poly.type
_entity_poly.pdbx_seq_one_letter_code
_entity_poly.pdbx_strand_id
1 'polypeptide(L)'
;MSEAGDQNEDSPEVAAMLDEYRELYRVYWNPAATQLRQLQKVFEIGLISTDVERAAYRQVVQTFVTNVNSIREFLSFPYTLAGFAAHAGYFREPAPADAPPLESTEFMRAIAKSMRRPEVAAGLKQMSRQAILLLWSAYETFSRDIFIAALNADAGLYAFVAESRFKEQFPASKFANLGVLQQHGYNISGRLGSILAEGRDFSSPKMLRELLCVLFQSTTQAEQLQKCHQDRALWLLGHRRHLIAHRLGIVDDQYIRDTGDSQPIGTPLHVNGDELLMAFLRVLEAAVITIACAVQVSFIRRGD
;
A
#
# COMPACT_ATOMS: atom_id res chain seq x y z
N MET A 1 53.47 -7.68 33.90
CA MET A 1 52.71 -6.67 33.12
C MET A 1 52.48 -7.27 31.75
N SER A 2 51.33 -7.91 31.58
CA SER A 2 50.89 -8.46 30.31
C SER A 2 49.57 -7.75 30.03
N GLU A 3 49.59 -6.83 29.07
CA GLU A 3 48.41 -6.18 28.52
C GLU A 3 47.59 -7.26 27.82
N ALA A 4 46.52 -7.71 28.47
CA ALA A 4 45.47 -8.46 27.80
C ALA A 4 44.70 -7.44 26.95
N GLY A 5 45.06 -7.37 25.68
CA GLY A 5 44.32 -6.61 24.67
C GLY A 5 42.91 -7.16 24.57
N ASP A 6 41.97 -6.43 25.16
CA ASP A 6 40.54 -6.71 25.08
C ASP A 6 40.09 -6.37 23.66
N GLN A 7 40.06 -7.39 22.81
CA GLN A 7 39.50 -7.31 21.46
C GLN A 7 38.00 -7.05 21.60
N ASN A 8 37.65 -5.77 21.57
CA ASN A 8 36.30 -5.25 21.47
C ASN A 8 35.75 -5.53 20.06
N GLU A 9 35.70 -6.81 19.67
CA GLU A 9 34.95 -7.26 18.52
C GLU A 9 33.47 -7.12 18.88
N ASP A 10 32.76 -6.26 18.13
CA ASP A 10 31.31 -6.26 18.09
C ASP A 10 30.83 -7.71 18.06
N SER A 11 30.14 -8.14 19.14
CA SER A 11 29.56 -9.49 19.22
C SER A 11 28.94 -9.83 17.85
N PRO A 12 29.32 -10.96 17.23
CA PRO A 12 28.87 -11.32 15.88
C PRO A 12 27.35 -11.22 15.71
N GLU A 13 26.58 -11.38 16.80
CA GLU A 13 25.13 -11.24 16.83
C GLU A 13 24.64 -9.79 16.64
N VAL A 14 25.36 -8.78 17.11
CA VAL A 14 24.99 -7.36 16.98
C VAL A 14 25.33 -6.84 15.58
N ALA A 15 26.48 -7.23 15.04
CA ALA A 15 26.83 -6.96 13.65
C ALA A 15 25.78 -7.58 12.70
N ALA A 16 25.38 -8.84 12.94
CA ALA A 16 24.35 -9.51 12.16
C ALA A 16 22.98 -8.78 12.22
N MET A 17 22.55 -8.31 13.39
CA MET A 17 21.26 -7.61 13.51
C MET A 17 21.28 -6.21 12.89
N LEU A 18 22.39 -5.47 13.00
CA LEU A 18 22.55 -4.17 12.33
C LEU A 18 22.62 -4.33 10.81
N ASP A 19 23.26 -5.39 10.33
CA ASP A 19 23.23 -5.75 8.91
C ASP A 19 21.83 -6.14 8.47
N GLU A 20 21.08 -6.91 9.25
CA GLU A 20 19.67 -7.25 8.97
C GLU A 20 18.78 -6.00 8.96
N TYR A 21 18.96 -5.06 9.91
CA TYR A 21 18.26 -3.78 9.89
C TYR A 21 18.65 -2.90 8.71
N ARG A 22 19.94 -2.80 8.37
CA ARG A 22 20.44 -2.03 7.23
C ARG A 22 19.99 -2.65 5.91
N GLU A 23 19.93 -3.97 5.83
CA GLU A 23 19.36 -4.72 4.72
C GLU A 23 17.86 -4.47 4.63
N LEU A 24 17.12 -4.54 5.75
CA LEU A 24 15.71 -4.16 5.84
C LEU A 24 15.49 -2.73 5.33
N TYR A 25 16.31 -1.77 5.77
CA TYR A 25 16.20 -0.39 5.34
C TYR A 25 16.57 -0.19 3.86
N ARG A 26 17.68 -0.79 3.41
CA ARG A 26 18.23 -0.61 2.05
C ARG A 26 17.41 -1.36 1.00
N VAL A 27 17.05 -2.60 1.29
CA VAL A 27 16.35 -3.52 0.39
C VAL A 27 14.86 -3.23 0.38
N TYR A 28 14.28 -2.81 1.51
CA TYR A 28 12.83 -2.70 1.63
C TYR A 28 12.38 -1.23 1.58
N TRP A 29 12.98 -0.35 2.38
CA TRP A 29 12.46 1.02 2.51
C TRP A 29 12.91 1.96 1.41
N ASN A 30 14.13 1.80 0.89
CA ASN A 30 14.64 2.68 -0.17
C ASN A 30 13.91 2.49 -1.53
N PRO A 31 13.60 1.25 -1.98
CA PRO A 31 12.82 1.07 -3.20
C PRO A 31 11.39 1.61 -3.09
N ALA A 32 10.71 1.36 -1.97
CA ALA A 32 9.37 1.90 -1.71
C ALA A 32 9.38 3.44 -1.67
N ALA A 33 10.38 4.05 -1.02
CA ALA A 33 10.56 5.50 -1.03
C ALA A 33 10.85 6.04 -2.44
N THR A 34 11.57 5.29 -3.26
CA THR A 34 11.85 5.66 -4.65
C THR A 34 10.59 5.62 -5.51
N GLN A 35 9.77 4.58 -5.39
CA GLN A 35 8.50 4.51 -6.10
C GLN A 35 7.50 5.56 -5.61
N LEU A 36 7.45 5.86 -4.31
CA LEU A 36 6.66 6.98 -3.77
C LEU A 36 7.11 8.32 -4.37
N ARG A 37 8.42 8.56 -4.47
CA ARG A 37 8.96 9.75 -5.15
C ARG A 37 8.64 9.76 -6.64
N GLN A 38 8.68 8.62 -7.32
CA GLN A 38 8.28 8.52 -8.73
C GLN A 38 6.80 8.86 -8.90
N LEU A 39 5.95 8.30 -8.04
CA LEU A 39 4.53 8.61 -7.99
C LEU A 39 4.38 10.13 -7.82
N GLN A 40 4.96 10.74 -6.78
CA GLN A 40 4.98 12.21 -6.58
C GLN A 40 5.49 12.98 -7.80
N LYS A 41 6.55 12.54 -8.47
CA LYS A 41 7.09 13.18 -9.69
C LYS A 41 6.13 13.08 -10.89
N VAL A 42 5.47 11.93 -11.08
CA VAL A 42 4.42 11.80 -12.11
C VAL A 42 3.30 12.81 -11.85
N PHE A 43 2.99 13.12 -10.57
CA PHE A 43 2.06 14.21 -10.22
C PHE A 43 2.63 15.59 -10.53
N GLU A 44 3.85 15.87 -10.08
CA GLU A 44 4.48 17.17 -10.28
C GLU A 44 4.65 17.50 -11.77
N ILE A 45 4.89 16.51 -12.63
CA ILE A 45 5.11 16.71 -14.06
C ILE A 45 3.77 16.69 -14.84
N GLY A 46 2.82 15.82 -14.48
CA GLY A 46 1.58 15.60 -15.23
C GLY A 46 0.42 16.54 -14.86
N LEU A 47 0.38 17.09 -13.64
CA LEU A 47 -0.81 17.73 -13.07
C LEU A 47 -0.62 19.21 -12.67
N ILE A 48 0.29 19.92 -13.35
CA ILE A 48 0.55 21.36 -13.10
C ILE A 48 -0.64 22.28 -13.50
N SER A 49 -1.58 21.85 -14.36
CA SER A 49 -2.73 22.69 -14.72
C SER A 49 -3.74 22.84 -13.57
N THR A 50 -4.36 24.02 -13.51
CA THR A 50 -5.39 24.46 -12.57
C THR A 50 -6.79 23.89 -12.84
N ASP A 51 -6.95 23.00 -13.84
CA ASP A 51 -8.24 22.40 -14.16
C ASP A 51 -8.82 21.61 -12.98
N VAL A 52 -10.14 21.78 -12.74
CA VAL A 52 -10.89 21.13 -11.65
C VAL A 52 -10.71 19.60 -11.66
N GLU A 53 -10.64 18.98 -12.83
CA GLU A 53 -10.38 17.54 -13.00
C GLU A 53 -9.01 17.13 -12.44
N ARG A 54 -7.98 17.95 -12.67
CA ARG A 54 -6.63 17.69 -12.15
C ARG A 54 -6.56 17.87 -10.64
N ALA A 55 -7.36 18.78 -10.09
CA ALA A 55 -7.51 18.93 -8.65
C ALA A 55 -8.12 17.67 -8.00
N ALA A 56 -9.13 17.06 -8.63
CA ALA A 56 -9.73 15.81 -8.14
C ALA A 56 -8.69 14.67 -8.08
N TYR A 57 -7.98 14.41 -9.18
CA TYR A 57 -6.94 13.38 -9.21
C TYR A 57 -5.80 13.65 -8.22
N ARG A 58 -5.38 14.91 -8.08
CA ARG A 58 -4.36 15.31 -7.10
C ARG A 58 -4.80 14.96 -5.67
N GLN A 59 -6.05 15.21 -5.32
CA GLN A 59 -6.56 14.92 -3.98
C GLN A 59 -6.63 13.41 -3.70
N VAL A 60 -7.11 12.61 -4.66
CA VAL A 60 -7.14 11.13 -4.53
C VAL A 60 -5.75 10.59 -4.22
N VAL A 61 -4.76 11.10 -4.94
CA VAL A 61 -3.38 10.63 -4.83
C VAL A 61 -2.72 11.11 -3.56
N GLN A 62 -2.92 12.38 -3.19
CA GLN A 62 -2.35 12.90 -1.95
C GLN A 62 -2.88 12.11 -0.75
N THR A 63 -4.16 11.75 -0.77
CA THR A 63 -4.77 10.88 0.23
C THR A 63 -4.10 9.49 0.23
N PHE A 64 -3.91 8.88 -0.94
CA PHE A 64 -3.25 7.59 -1.06
C PHE A 64 -1.80 7.62 -0.57
N VAL A 65 -1.00 8.62 -0.96
CA VAL A 65 0.39 8.79 -0.52
C VAL A 65 0.48 8.99 0.99
N THR A 66 -0.39 9.82 1.56
CA THR A 66 -0.48 10.00 3.01
C THR A 66 -0.76 8.66 3.70
N ASN A 67 -1.76 7.90 3.23
CA ASN A 67 -2.09 6.60 3.80
C ASN A 67 -0.91 5.61 3.72
N VAL A 68 -0.26 5.50 2.56
CA VAL A 68 0.90 4.60 2.40
C VAL A 68 2.08 5.01 3.29
N ASN A 69 2.35 6.31 3.42
CA ASN A 69 3.38 6.80 4.34
C ASN A 69 3.05 6.50 5.80
N SER A 70 1.80 6.69 6.24
CA SER A 70 1.39 6.34 7.61
C SER A 70 1.55 4.86 7.90
N ILE A 71 1.28 3.98 6.94
CA ILE A 71 1.50 2.53 7.12
C ILE A 71 3.00 2.21 7.19
N ARG A 72 3.81 2.87 6.35
CA ARG A 72 5.27 2.74 6.40
C ARG A 72 5.82 3.18 7.76
N GLU A 73 5.33 4.30 8.29
CA GLU A 73 5.71 4.82 9.61
C GLU A 73 5.25 3.90 10.74
N PHE A 74 4.04 3.35 10.64
CA PHE A 74 3.54 2.33 11.57
C PHE A 74 4.45 1.10 11.62
N LEU A 75 4.91 0.63 10.46
CA LEU A 75 5.84 -0.51 10.38
C LEU A 75 7.26 -0.17 10.81
N SER A 76 7.70 1.07 10.59
CA SER A 76 9.02 1.49 11.06
C SER A 76 9.04 1.75 12.55
N PHE A 77 7.90 2.02 13.21
CA PHE A 77 7.84 2.41 14.62
C PHE A 77 8.67 1.55 15.57
N PRO A 78 8.65 0.19 15.54
CA PRO A 78 9.48 -0.62 16.41
C PRO A 78 10.98 -0.39 16.19
N TYR A 79 11.38 -0.22 14.93
CA TYR A 79 12.76 0.06 14.54
C TYR A 79 13.18 1.51 14.77
N THR A 80 12.24 2.45 14.61
CA THR A 80 12.43 3.86 14.91
C THR A 80 12.57 4.07 16.40
N LEU A 81 11.79 3.38 17.24
CA LEU A 81 11.95 3.37 18.69
C LEU A 81 13.31 2.80 19.08
N ALA A 82 13.73 1.70 18.45
CA ALA A 82 15.07 1.15 18.62
C ALA A 82 16.16 2.14 18.18
N GLY A 83 16.02 2.79 17.03
CA GLY A 83 16.95 3.79 16.53
C GLY A 83 16.99 5.07 17.35
N PHE A 84 15.87 5.56 17.88
CA PHE A 84 15.80 6.74 18.74
C PHE A 84 16.44 6.50 20.08
N ALA A 85 16.16 5.34 20.69
CA ALA A 85 16.86 4.95 21.90
C ALA A 85 18.36 4.82 21.63
N ALA A 86 18.77 4.41 20.42
CA ALA A 86 20.18 4.47 20.04
C ALA A 86 20.73 5.91 19.88
N HIS A 87 19.98 6.81 19.25
CA HIS A 87 20.43 8.17 18.91
C HIS A 87 20.35 9.19 20.06
N ALA A 88 19.49 8.97 21.06
CA ALA A 88 19.33 9.83 22.24
C ALA A 88 20.52 9.82 23.23
N GLY A 89 21.71 9.38 22.79
CA GLY A 89 22.93 9.34 23.60
C GLY A 89 23.38 7.96 24.06
N TYR A 90 22.68 6.88 23.69
CA TYR A 90 23.24 5.54 23.89
C TYR A 90 24.35 5.20 22.86
N PHE A 91 24.42 5.85 21.67
CA PHE A 91 25.31 5.45 20.54
C PHE A 91 26.11 6.58 19.84
N ARG A 92 26.39 7.73 20.46
CA ARG A 92 27.45 8.69 20.02
C ARG A 92 28.05 9.34 21.28
N GLU A 93 29.35 9.48 21.50
CA GLU A 93 30.57 9.67 20.68
C GLU A 93 31.80 8.99 21.39
N PRO A 94 33.07 9.04 20.90
CA PRO A 94 34.15 8.27 21.52
C PRO A 94 34.31 8.68 22.97
N ALA A 95 33.98 7.75 23.85
CA ALA A 95 34.13 7.93 25.28
C ALA A 95 35.62 8.22 25.57
N PRO A 96 35.94 9.11 26.54
CA PRO A 96 37.31 9.25 27.02
C PRO A 96 37.85 7.87 27.40
N ALA A 97 39.16 7.65 27.25
CA ALA A 97 39.82 6.34 27.35
C ALA A 97 39.56 5.57 28.66
N ASP A 98 38.93 6.23 29.63
CA ASP A 98 38.73 5.77 31.00
C ASP A 98 37.23 5.51 31.31
N ALA A 99 36.33 5.70 30.34
CA ALA A 99 34.90 5.46 30.51
C ALA A 99 34.54 3.97 30.26
N PRO A 100 33.65 3.38 31.08
CA PRO A 100 33.25 1.98 30.97
C PRO A 100 32.60 1.67 29.59
N PRO A 101 32.68 0.41 29.09
CA PRO A 101 32.26 0.07 27.74
C PRO A 101 30.76 0.31 27.48
N LEU A 102 30.47 0.73 26.25
CA LEU A 102 29.21 1.33 25.77
C LEU A 102 27.91 0.53 26.03
N GLU A 103 26.94 1.22 26.66
CA GLU A 103 25.52 0.84 26.82
C GLU A 103 24.77 0.61 25.48
N SER A 104 25.42 0.97 24.38
CA SER A 104 24.93 0.90 23.01
C SER A 104 24.76 -0.55 22.55
N THR A 105 25.84 -1.31 22.55
CA THR A 105 25.83 -2.73 22.17
C THR A 105 24.92 -3.54 23.10
N GLU A 106 24.82 -3.17 24.37
CA GLU A 106 23.88 -3.75 25.33
C GLU A 106 22.42 -3.42 25.00
N PHE A 107 22.11 -2.21 24.56
CA PHE A 107 20.78 -1.81 24.14
C PHE A 107 20.34 -2.52 22.85
N MET A 108 21.20 -2.60 21.83
CA MET A 108 20.90 -3.39 20.63
C MET A 108 20.80 -4.89 20.94
N ARG A 109 21.64 -5.44 21.82
CA ARG A 109 21.45 -6.80 22.33
C ARG A 109 20.15 -6.93 23.12
N ALA A 110 19.75 -5.92 23.89
CA ALA A 110 18.51 -5.93 24.65
C ALA A 110 17.29 -5.88 23.73
N ILE A 111 17.35 -5.13 22.62
CA ILE A 111 16.33 -5.19 21.56
C ILE A 111 16.34 -6.55 20.90
N ALA A 112 17.49 -7.06 20.44
CA ALA A 112 17.61 -8.38 19.83
C ALA A 112 17.02 -9.47 20.74
N LYS A 113 17.41 -9.45 22.01
CA LYS A 113 16.93 -10.33 23.08
C LYS A 113 15.44 -10.13 23.35
N SER A 114 14.94 -8.89 23.30
CA SER A 114 13.52 -8.59 23.45
C SER A 114 12.70 -9.06 22.25
N MET A 115 13.22 -8.95 21.03
CA MET A 115 12.59 -9.47 19.81
C MET A 115 12.53 -11.00 19.80
N ARG A 116 13.47 -11.68 20.49
CA ARG A 116 13.41 -13.13 20.75
C ARG A 116 12.33 -13.52 21.77
N ARG A 117 11.74 -12.57 22.50
CA ARG A 117 10.64 -12.87 23.44
C ARG A 117 9.37 -13.24 22.65
N PRO A 118 8.69 -14.33 23.00
CA PRO A 118 7.49 -14.78 22.29
C PRO A 118 6.40 -13.71 22.17
N GLU A 119 6.25 -12.87 23.19
CA GLU A 119 5.23 -11.81 23.20
C GLU A 119 5.53 -10.70 22.19
N VAL A 120 6.80 -10.30 22.08
CA VAL A 120 7.25 -9.27 21.13
C VAL A 120 7.15 -9.82 19.71
N ALA A 121 7.61 -11.05 19.47
CA ALA A 121 7.49 -11.70 18.18
C ALA A 121 6.02 -11.85 17.74
N ALA A 122 5.10 -12.16 18.67
CA ALA A 122 3.67 -12.18 18.41
C ALA A 122 3.12 -10.79 18.05
N GLY A 123 3.57 -9.74 18.77
CA GLY A 123 3.22 -8.36 18.49
C GLY A 123 3.67 -7.90 17.09
N LEU A 124 4.90 -8.21 16.69
CA LEU A 124 5.41 -7.88 15.35
C LEU A 124 4.61 -8.60 14.25
N LYS A 125 4.28 -9.89 14.43
CA LYS A 125 3.41 -10.62 13.49
C LYS A 125 2.03 -9.99 13.38
N GLN A 126 1.46 -9.52 14.48
CA GLN A 126 0.20 -8.77 14.49
C GLN A 126 0.34 -7.47 13.70
N MET A 127 1.42 -6.71 13.90
CA MET A 127 1.68 -5.48 13.15
C MET A 127 1.79 -5.73 11.64
N SER A 128 2.49 -6.79 11.21
CA SER A 128 2.58 -7.16 9.78
C SER A 128 1.20 -7.43 9.17
N ARG A 129 0.33 -8.16 9.88
CA ARG A 129 -1.06 -8.38 9.43
C ARG A 129 -1.84 -7.07 9.35
N GLN A 130 -1.69 -6.20 10.34
CA GLN A 130 -2.35 -4.90 10.30
C GLN A 130 -1.87 -4.04 9.13
N ALA A 131 -0.59 -4.08 8.80
CA ALA A 131 -0.08 -3.38 7.63
C ALA A 131 -0.65 -3.91 6.31
N ILE A 132 -0.82 -5.23 6.16
CA ILE A 132 -1.50 -5.84 5.00
C ILE A 132 -2.94 -5.32 4.89
N LEU A 133 -3.69 -5.32 6.00
CA LEU A 133 -5.06 -4.80 6.06
C LEU A 133 -5.12 -3.34 5.64
N LEU A 134 -4.25 -2.49 6.22
CA LEU A 134 -4.22 -1.06 5.95
C LEU A 134 -3.79 -0.76 4.50
N LEU A 135 -2.78 -1.47 4.00
CA LEU A 135 -2.24 -1.27 2.66
C LEU A 135 -3.27 -1.58 1.58
N TRP A 136 -3.96 -2.72 1.70
CA TRP A 136 -5.06 -3.03 0.79
C TRP A 136 -6.19 -2.01 0.90
N SER A 137 -6.57 -1.62 2.12
CA SER A 137 -7.65 -0.65 2.33
C SER A 137 -7.33 0.73 1.71
N ALA A 138 -6.05 1.15 1.76
CA ALA A 138 -5.59 2.34 1.08
C ALA A 138 -5.71 2.21 -0.45
N TYR A 139 -5.32 1.06 -1.01
CA TYR A 139 -5.39 0.79 -2.44
C TYR A 139 -6.83 0.65 -2.97
N GLU A 140 -7.71 0.02 -2.19
CA GLU A 140 -9.14 -0.11 -2.45
C GLU A 140 -9.81 1.27 -2.52
N THR A 141 -9.55 2.11 -1.51
CA THR A 141 -10.04 3.49 -1.47
C THR A 141 -9.53 4.29 -2.65
N PHE A 142 -8.23 4.20 -2.95
CA PHE A 142 -7.62 4.86 -4.10
C PHE A 142 -8.30 4.42 -5.41
N SER A 143 -8.50 3.12 -5.61
CA SER A 143 -9.09 2.56 -6.83
C SER A 143 -10.55 3.01 -7.03
N ARG A 144 -11.34 3.04 -5.94
CA ARG A 144 -12.71 3.59 -5.95
C ARG A 144 -12.70 5.08 -6.31
N ASP A 145 -11.82 5.85 -5.68
CA ASP A 145 -11.81 7.29 -5.85
C ASP A 145 -11.28 7.68 -7.25
N ILE A 146 -10.36 6.90 -7.84
CA ILE A 146 -9.97 7.03 -9.26
C ILE A 146 -11.14 6.71 -10.18
N PHE A 147 -11.87 5.61 -9.94
CA PHE A 147 -13.07 5.27 -10.72
C PHE A 147 -14.08 6.42 -10.71
N ILE A 148 -14.33 7.01 -9.53
CA ILE A 148 -15.22 8.16 -9.37
C ILE A 148 -14.69 9.37 -10.14
N ALA A 149 -13.43 9.74 -9.94
CA ALA A 149 -12.81 10.91 -10.57
C ALA A 149 -12.81 10.78 -12.10
N ALA A 150 -12.49 9.61 -12.63
CA ALA A 150 -12.45 9.35 -14.07
C ALA A 150 -13.84 9.48 -14.71
N LEU A 151 -14.88 8.87 -14.13
CA LEU A 151 -16.25 8.99 -14.65
C LEU A 151 -16.85 10.38 -14.47
N ASN A 152 -16.46 11.11 -13.41
CA ASN A 152 -16.88 12.49 -13.20
C ASN A 152 -16.21 13.44 -14.20
N ALA A 153 -14.96 13.16 -14.60
CA ALA A 153 -14.26 13.93 -15.63
C ALA A 153 -14.78 13.60 -17.04
N ASP A 154 -15.04 12.33 -17.34
CA ASP A 154 -15.58 11.89 -18.63
C ASP A 154 -16.68 10.85 -18.46
N ALA A 155 -17.92 11.29 -18.63
CA ALA A 155 -19.08 10.41 -18.59
C ALA A 155 -19.09 9.36 -19.72
N GLY A 156 -18.37 9.59 -20.82
CA GLY A 156 -18.28 8.67 -21.95
C GLY A 156 -17.60 7.34 -21.61
N LEU A 157 -16.72 7.34 -20.59
CA LEU A 157 -16.10 6.12 -20.06
C LEU A 157 -17.12 5.09 -19.56
N TYR A 158 -18.32 5.53 -19.18
CA TYR A 158 -19.36 4.63 -18.72
C TYR A 158 -19.87 3.68 -19.82
N ALA A 159 -19.69 4.02 -21.11
CA ALA A 159 -20.02 3.10 -22.21
C ALA A 159 -19.31 1.74 -22.02
N PHE A 160 -18.03 1.75 -21.65
CA PHE A 160 -17.27 0.52 -21.39
C PHE A 160 -17.82 -0.28 -20.20
N VAL A 161 -18.25 0.41 -19.15
CA VAL A 161 -18.86 -0.24 -17.97
C VAL A 161 -20.20 -0.86 -18.36
N ALA A 162 -21.04 -0.14 -19.12
CA ALA A 162 -22.36 -0.56 -19.55
C ALA A 162 -22.35 -1.74 -20.53
N GLU A 163 -21.28 -1.88 -21.32
CA GLU A 163 -21.08 -3.00 -22.25
C GLU A 163 -20.39 -4.21 -21.60
N SER A 164 -19.94 -4.06 -20.35
CA SER A 164 -19.27 -5.13 -19.61
C SER A 164 -20.21 -5.89 -18.67
N ARG A 165 -19.70 -6.95 -18.03
CA ARG A 165 -20.40 -7.65 -16.94
C ARG A 165 -20.72 -6.76 -15.72
N PHE A 166 -20.15 -5.57 -15.64
CA PHE A 166 -20.35 -4.64 -14.53
C PHE A 166 -21.60 -3.78 -14.68
N LYS A 167 -22.32 -3.87 -15.81
CA LYS A 167 -23.58 -3.14 -16.05
C LYS A 167 -24.58 -3.26 -14.89
N GLU A 168 -24.81 -4.47 -14.39
CA GLU A 168 -25.76 -4.71 -13.28
C GLU A 168 -25.22 -4.21 -11.93
N GLN A 169 -23.90 -4.19 -11.75
CA GLN A 169 -23.26 -3.63 -10.56
C GLN A 169 -23.28 -2.09 -10.59
N PHE A 170 -23.24 -1.47 -11.76
CA PHE A 170 -23.28 -0.01 -11.90
C PHE A 170 -24.39 0.41 -12.87
N PRO A 171 -25.68 0.22 -12.51
CA PRO A 171 -26.76 0.40 -13.45
C PRO A 171 -27.11 1.88 -13.64
N ALA A 172 -27.33 2.27 -14.90
CA ALA A 172 -27.79 3.61 -15.26
C ALA A 172 -29.19 3.95 -14.70
N SER A 173 -29.98 2.95 -14.29
CA SER A 173 -31.29 3.17 -13.68
C SER A 173 -31.22 3.97 -12.37
N LYS A 174 -30.04 4.03 -11.71
CA LYS A 174 -29.83 4.93 -10.56
C LYS A 174 -30.14 6.40 -10.88
N PHE A 175 -29.90 6.85 -12.11
CA PHE A 175 -30.18 8.22 -12.53
C PHE A 175 -31.67 8.51 -12.75
N ALA A 176 -32.51 7.48 -12.89
CA ALA A 176 -33.95 7.63 -12.98
C ALA A 176 -34.62 7.81 -11.61
N ASN A 177 -33.87 7.64 -10.51
CA ASN A 177 -34.39 7.80 -9.16
C ASN A 177 -34.48 9.30 -8.80
N LEU A 178 -35.71 9.80 -8.60
CA LEU A 178 -35.97 11.19 -8.26
C LEU A 178 -35.27 11.63 -6.96
N GLY A 179 -35.12 10.73 -5.98
CA GLY A 179 -34.41 11.01 -4.73
C GLY A 179 -32.92 11.31 -4.96
N VAL A 180 -32.27 10.58 -5.87
CA VAL A 180 -30.87 10.82 -6.26
C VAL A 180 -30.73 12.16 -6.98
N LEU A 181 -31.66 12.46 -7.89
CA LEU A 181 -31.68 13.77 -8.56
C LEU A 181 -31.86 14.91 -7.56
N GLN A 182 -32.78 14.77 -6.61
CA GLN A 182 -33.04 15.77 -5.57
C GLN A 182 -31.81 15.98 -4.67
N GLN A 183 -31.13 14.91 -4.24
CA GLN A 183 -29.90 14.99 -3.44
C GLN A 183 -28.77 15.76 -4.14
N HIS A 184 -28.78 15.80 -5.47
CA HIS A 184 -27.81 16.52 -6.28
C HIS A 184 -28.36 17.82 -6.90
N GLY A 185 -29.50 18.33 -6.41
CA GLY A 185 -30.08 19.58 -6.90
C GLY A 185 -30.45 19.53 -8.38
N TYR A 186 -30.81 18.35 -8.88
CA TYR A 186 -31.13 18.07 -10.28
C TYR A 186 -29.98 18.33 -11.27
N ASN A 187 -28.76 18.54 -10.77
CA ASN A 187 -27.55 18.67 -11.58
C ASN A 187 -26.63 17.47 -11.36
N ILE A 188 -26.65 16.55 -12.32
CA ILE A 188 -25.80 15.34 -12.34
C ILE A 188 -24.51 15.53 -13.15
N SER A 189 -24.29 16.70 -13.74
CA SER A 189 -23.08 16.99 -14.51
C SER A 189 -21.84 16.86 -13.62
N GLY A 190 -20.87 16.06 -14.08
CA GLY A 190 -19.65 15.77 -13.33
C GLY A 190 -19.86 14.95 -12.05
N ARG A 191 -20.98 14.23 -11.91
CA ARG A 191 -21.30 13.39 -10.73
C ARG A 191 -21.58 11.93 -11.05
N LEU A 192 -21.38 11.51 -12.29
CA LEU A 192 -21.69 10.16 -12.76
C LEU A 192 -21.00 9.08 -11.90
N GLY A 193 -19.70 9.21 -11.69
CA GLY A 193 -18.92 8.29 -10.88
C GLY A 193 -19.37 8.27 -9.43
N SER A 194 -19.64 9.44 -8.84
CA SER A 194 -20.12 9.56 -7.46
C SER A 194 -21.44 8.83 -7.24
N ILE A 195 -22.41 9.01 -8.15
CA ILE A 195 -23.72 8.37 -8.07
C ILE A 195 -23.61 6.85 -8.28
N LEU A 196 -22.79 6.41 -9.24
CA LEU A 196 -22.62 4.99 -9.54
C LEU A 196 -21.93 4.24 -8.40
N ALA A 197 -20.86 4.81 -7.84
CA ALA A 197 -20.08 4.22 -6.76
C ALA A 197 -20.77 4.26 -5.38
N GLU A 198 -21.82 5.09 -5.22
CA GLU A 198 -22.54 5.20 -3.94
C GLU A 198 -23.09 3.83 -3.48
N GLY A 199 -22.70 3.44 -2.25
CA GLY A 199 -23.10 2.18 -1.63
C GLY A 199 -22.54 0.93 -2.32
N ARG A 200 -21.56 1.07 -3.22
CA ARG A 200 -20.91 -0.07 -3.88
C ARG A 200 -19.67 -0.51 -3.13
N ASP A 201 -19.52 -1.83 -3.04
CA ASP A 201 -18.38 -2.47 -2.39
C ASP A 201 -17.22 -2.59 -3.39
N PHE A 202 -16.07 -2.02 -3.04
CA PHE A 202 -14.83 -2.09 -3.81
C PHE A 202 -13.83 -3.11 -3.24
N SER A 203 -14.24 -3.92 -2.25
CA SER A 203 -13.33 -4.78 -1.49
C SER A 203 -12.83 -6.02 -2.21
N SER A 204 -13.48 -6.43 -3.30
CA SER A 204 -13.09 -7.62 -4.05
C SER A 204 -11.87 -7.35 -4.94
N PRO A 205 -10.73 -8.06 -4.75
CA PRO A 205 -9.54 -7.88 -5.58
C PRO A 205 -9.80 -8.21 -7.06
N LYS A 206 -10.59 -9.26 -7.29
CA LYS A 206 -11.03 -9.66 -8.62
C LYS A 206 -11.84 -8.57 -9.28
N MET A 207 -12.81 -7.99 -8.56
CA MET A 207 -13.64 -6.92 -9.09
C MET A 207 -12.80 -5.69 -9.45
N LEU A 208 -11.94 -5.22 -8.55
CA LEU A 208 -11.09 -4.03 -8.80
C LEU A 208 -10.25 -4.19 -10.06
N ARG A 209 -9.53 -5.32 -10.17
CA ARG A 209 -8.73 -5.65 -11.36
C ARG A 209 -9.56 -5.51 -12.63
N GLU A 210 -10.69 -6.21 -12.64
CA GLU A 210 -11.50 -6.36 -13.83
C GLU A 210 -12.20 -5.05 -14.20
N LEU A 211 -12.67 -4.30 -13.21
CA LEU A 211 -13.33 -3.01 -13.39
C LEU A 211 -12.37 -1.94 -13.92
N LEU A 212 -11.19 -1.81 -13.33
CA LEU A 212 -10.20 -0.82 -13.77
C LEU A 212 -9.67 -1.15 -15.18
N CYS A 213 -9.48 -2.43 -15.49
CA CYS A 213 -9.09 -2.84 -16.85
C CYS A 213 -10.19 -2.50 -17.87
N VAL A 214 -11.47 -2.72 -17.54
CA VAL A 214 -12.60 -2.33 -18.42
C VAL A 214 -12.64 -0.80 -18.60
N LEU A 215 -12.50 -0.05 -17.51
CA LEU A 215 -12.60 1.41 -17.54
C LEU A 215 -11.49 2.05 -18.39
N PHE A 216 -10.28 1.51 -18.32
CA PHE A 216 -9.09 2.07 -18.97
C PHE A 216 -8.59 1.28 -20.19
N GLN A 217 -9.43 0.43 -20.76
CA GLN A 217 -9.05 -0.45 -21.88
C GLN A 217 -8.58 0.28 -23.15
N SER A 218 -8.96 1.54 -23.34
CA SER A 218 -8.57 2.35 -24.50
C SER A 218 -7.27 3.14 -24.31
N THR A 219 -6.60 3.00 -23.15
CA THR A 219 -5.36 3.71 -22.84
C THR A 219 -4.14 2.96 -23.37
N THR A 220 -3.04 3.66 -23.64
CA THR A 220 -1.79 3.00 -24.07
C THR A 220 -1.13 2.20 -22.94
N GLN A 221 -1.56 2.43 -21.70
CA GLN A 221 -1.10 1.71 -20.52
C GLN A 221 -1.98 0.50 -20.16
N ALA A 222 -3.02 0.18 -20.94
CA ALA A 222 -3.98 -0.87 -20.62
C ALA A 222 -3.34 -2.26 -20.42
N GLU A 223 -2.36 -2.62 -21.25
CA GLU A 223 -1.64 -3.90 -21.12
C GLU A 223 -0.81 -3.95 -19.83
N GLN A 224 -0.15 -2.84 -19.47
CA GLN A 224 0.64 -2.74 -18.24
C GLN A 224 -0.28 -2.79 -17.00
N LEU A 225 -1.44 -2.12 -17.06
CA LEU A 225 -2.45 -2.19 -16.00
C LEU A 225 -2.91 -3.63 -15.78
N GLN A 226 -3.22 -4.34 -16.88
CA GLN A 226 -3.62 -5.74 -16.82
C GLN A 226 -2.53 -6.63 -16.21
N LYS A 227 -1.27 -6.46 -16.63
CA LYS A 227 -0.12 -7.20 -16.09
C LYS A 227 0.05 -6.97 -14.59
N CYS A 228 -0.01 -5.72 -14.13
CA CYS A 228 0.13 -5.41 -12.70
C CYS A 228 -1.00 -5.99 -11.86
N HIS A 229 -2.23 -6.01 -12.37
CA HIS A 229 -3.34 -6.64 -11.64
C HIS A 229 -3.37 -8.17 -11.74
N GLN A 230 -2.58 -8.78 -12.63
CA GLN A 230 -2.35 -10.22 -12.65
C GLN A 230 -1.22 -10.64 -11.72
N ASP A 231 -0.51 -9.69 -11.10
CA ASP A 231 0.58 -9.96 -10.18
C ASP A 231 0.09 -10.74 -8.94
N ARG A 232 0.85 -11.79 -8.59
CA ARG A 232 0.51 -12.68 -7.48
C ARG A 232 0.55 -11.97 -6.13
N ALA A 233 1.48 -11.05 -5.90
CA ALA A 233 1.58 -10.37 -4.61
C ALA A 233 0.40 -9.42 -4.39
N LEU A 234 -0.06 -8.72 -5.43
CA LEU A 234 -1.26 -7.90 -5.36
C LEU A 234 -2.54 -8.76 -5.16
N TRP A 235 -2.61 -9.92 -5.82
CA TRP A 235 -3.69 -10.89 -5.60
C TRP A 235 -3.72 -11.42 -4.16
N LEU A 236 -2.57 -11.85 -3.64
CA LEU A 236 -2.44 -12.34 -2.27
C LEU A 236 -2.79 -11.24 -1.26
N LEU A 237 -2.34 -10.00 -1.46
CA LEU A 237 -2.64 -8.87 -0.58
C LEU A 237 -4.15 -8.70 -0.37
N GLY A 238 -4.91 -8.70 -1.45
CA GLY A 238 -6.37 -8.55 -1.38
C GLY A 238 -7.07 -9.70 -0.68
N HIS A 239 -6.68 -10.95 -0.94
CA HIS A 239 -7.24 -12.12 -0.25
C HIS A 239 -6.82 -12.19 1.22
N ARG A 240 -5.58 -11.84 1.55
CA ARG A 240 -5.10 -11.78 2.93
C ARG A 240 -5.84 -10.73 3.74
N ARG A 241 -6.16 -9.57 3.16
CA ARG A 241 -7.03 -8.57 3.81
C ARG A 241 -8.38 -9.17 4.20
N HIS A 242 -9.04 -9.89 3.28
CA HIS A 242 -10.31 -10.55 3.57
C HIS A 242 -10.18 -11.55 4.72
N LEU A 243 -9.12 -12.37 4.71
CA LEU A 243 -8.82 -13.32 5.77
C LEU A 243 -8.63 -12.63 7.13
N ILE A 244 -7.86 -11.54 7.17
CA ILE A 244 -7.60 -10.76 8.39
C ILE A 244 -8.89 -10.16 8.93
N ALA A 245 -9.69 -9.51 8.08
CA ALA A 245 -10.91 -8.80 8.49
C ALA A 245 -12.05 -9.74 8.92
N HIS A 246 -12.22 -10.88 8.24
CA HIS A 246 -13.42 -11.73 8.41
C HIS A 246 -13.15 -13.09 9.06
N ARG A 247 -11.88 -13.49 9.18
CA ARG A 247 -11.44 -14.79 9.74
C ARG A 247 -10.37 -14.63 10.81
N LEU A 248 -10.17 -13.42 11.33
CA LEU A 248 -9.13 -13.09 12.32
C LEU A 248 -7.71 -13.48 11.83
N GLY A 249 -7.52 -13.56 10.52
CA GLY A 249 -6.28 -14.00 9.90
C GLY A 249 -6.01 -15.50 10.06
N ILE A 250 -7.02 -16.34 10.34
CA ILE A 250 -6.86 -17.80 10.33
C ILE A 250 -7.03 -18.31 8.90
N VAL A 251 -6.03 -19.04 8.40
CA VAL A 251 -6.02 -19.64 7.05
C VAL A 251 -7.16 -20.64 6.91
N ASP A 252 -8.02 -20.46 5.91
CA ASP A 252 -9.15 -21.34 5.61
C ASP A 252 -9.05 -21.97 4.21
N ASP A 253 -9.87 -22.98 3.95
CA ASP A 253 -9.91 -23.70 2.66
C ASP A 253 -10.21 -22.76 1.49
N GLN A 254 -11.06 -21.76 1.72
CA GLN A 254 -11.44 -20.82 0.67
C GLN A 254 -10.25 -19.98 0.22
N TYR A 255 -9.47 -19.45 1.18
CA TYR A 255 -8.24 -18.73 0.90
C TYR A 255 -7.25 -19.57 0.09
N ILE A 256 -7.00 -20.82 0.50
CA ILE A 256 -6.05 -21.70 -0.20
C ILE A 256 -6.53 -22.01 -1.62
N ARG A 257 -7.82 -22.29 -1.81
CA ARG A 257 -8.40 -22.51 -3.15
C ARG A 257 -8.27 -21.30 -4.06
N ASP A 258 -8.51 -20.09 -3.53
CA ASP A 258 -8.51 -18.87 -4.34
C ASP A 258 -7.10 -18.36 -4.66
N THR A 259 -6.12 -18.66 -3.80
CA THR A 259 -4.77 -18.09 -3.90
C THR A 259 -3.70 -19.09 -4.30
N GLY A 260 -3.91 -20.38 -4.04
CA GLY A 260 -2.86 -21.39 -4.11
C GLY A 260 -1.68 -21.08 -3.19
N ASP A 261 -1.92 -20.41 -2.05
CA ASP A 261 -0.91 -20.27 -0.98
C ASP A 261 -0.63 -21.65 -0.36
N SER A 262 0.55 -21.82 0.24
CA SER A 262 1.02 -23.08 0.83
C SER A 262 0.94 -23.10 2.36
N GLN A 263 0.39 -22.05 2.98
CA GLN A 263 0.25 -22.00 4.43
C GLN A 263 -0.76 -23.04 4.95
N PRO A 264 -0.52 -23.68 6.10
CA PRO A 264 -1.43 -24.70 6.60
C PRO A 264 -2.80 -24.14 7.03
N ILE A 265 -3.88 -24.81 6.63
CA ILE A 265 -5.25 -24.49 7.05
C ILE A 265 -5.38 -24.58 8.57
N GLY A 266 -6.18 -23.69 9.17
CA GLY A 266 -6.41 -23.59 10.60
C GLY A 266 -5.32 -22.86 11.37
N THR A 267 -4.23 -22.45 10.70
CA THR A 267 -3.14 -21.71 11.35
C THR A 267 -3.28 -20.20 11.17
N PRO A 268 -2.72 -19.39 12.08
CA PRO A 268 -2.65 -17.94 11.89
C PRO A 268 -1.76 -17.59 10.68
N LEU A 269 -2.28 -16.75 9.78
CA LEU A 269 -1.60 -16.23 8.60
C LEU A 269 -0.23 -15.67 8.99
N HIS A 270 0.81 -16.23 8.40
CA HIS A 270 2.15 -15.70 8.48
C HIS A 270 2.39 -14.76 7.30
N VAL A 271 2.98 -13.60 7.58
CA VAL A 271 3.44 -12.64 6.57
C VAL A 271 4.84 -12.24 6.97
N ASN A 272 5.81 -12.53 6.10
CA ASN A 272 7.20 -12.15 6.34
C ASN A 272 7.50 -10.75 5.76
N GLY A 273 8.72 -10.25 6.01
CA GLY A 273 9.14 -8.93 5.54
C GLY A 273 9.16 -8.80 4.02
N ASP A 274 9.61 -9.84 3.30
CA ASP A 274 9.71 -9.85 1.84
C ASP A 274 8.34 -9.76 1.18
N GLU A 275 7.39 -10.55 1.66
CA GLU A 275 6.02 -10.54 1.18
C GLU A 275 5.37 -9.17 1.40
N LEU A 276 5.63 -8.55 2.54
CA LEU A 276 5.11 -7.22 2.86
C LEU A 276 5.70 -6.16 1.94
N LEU A 277 7.02 -6.16 1.73
CA LEU A 277 7.66 -5.26 0.77
C LEU A 277 7.12 -5.44 -0.64
N MET A 278 7.03 -6.69 -1.10
CA MET A 278 6.49 -6.98 -2.42
C MET A 278 5.07 -6.46 -2.56
N ALA A 279 4.23 -6.61 -1.52
CA ALA A 279 2.90 -6.01 -1.51
C ALA A 279 2.93 -4.48 -1.64
N PHE A 280 3.82 -3.79 -0.92
CA PHE A 280 3.99 -2.33 -1.03
C PHE A 280 4.39 -1.92 -2.45
N LEU A 281 5.40 -2.57 -3.02
CA LEU A 281 5.92 -2.22 -4.35
C LEU A 281 4.86 -2.43 -5.44
N ARG A 282 4.08 -3.51 -5.35
CA ARG A 282 3.03 -3.79 -6.35
C ARG A 282 1.83 -2.89 -6.20
N VAL A 283 1.48 -2.48 -4.98
CA VAL A 283 0.44 -1.46 -4.74
C VAL A 283 0.86 -0.12 -5.32
N LEU A 284 2.11 0.30 -5.10
CA LEU A 284 2.63 1.56 -5.64
C LEU A 284 2.69 1.54 -7.17
N GLU A 285 3.23 0.47 -7.76
CA GLU A 285 3.28 0.29 -9.21
C GLU A 285 1.88 0.31 -9.84
N ALA A 286 0.94 -0.47 -9.28
CA ALA A 286 -0.44 -0.50 -9.76
C ALA A 286 -1.11 0.88 -9.64
N ALA A 287 -0.84 1.63 -8.57
CA ALA A 287 -1.36 2.98 -8.41
C ALA A 287 -0.79 3.97 -9.44
N VAL A 288 0.52 3.92 -9.72
CA VAL A 288 1.17 4.74 -10.77
C VAL A 288 0.58 4.48 -12.14
N ILE A 289 0.39 3.21 -12.50
CA ILE A 289 -0.16 2.86 -13.82
C ILE A 289 -1.64 3.25 -13.90
N THR A 290 -2.40 3.01 -12.84
CA THR A 290 -3.82 3.38 -12.77
C THR A 290 -4.03 4.88 -12.94
N ILE A 291 -3.20 5.73 -12.30
CA ILE A 291 -3.31 7.18 -12.50
C ILE A 291 -2.86 7.58 -13.91
N ALA A 292 -1.81 6.97 -14.47
CA ALA A 292 -1.36 7.28 -15.82
C ALA A 292 -2.48 7.02 -16.84
N CYS A 293 -3.19 5.89 -16.69
CA CYS A 293 -4.40 5.60 -17.46
C CYS A 293 -5.47 6.69 -17.30
N ALA A 294 -5.82 7.05 -16.07
CA ALA A 294 -6.87 8.03 -15.79
C ALA A 294 -6.55 9.42 -16.39
N VAL A 295 -5.30 9.86 -16.26
CA VAL A 295 -4.83 11.12 -16.83
C VAL A 295 -4.85 11.07 -18.36
N GLN A 296 -4.43 9.96 -18.97
CA GLN A 296 -4.42 9.81 -20.42
C GLN A 296 -5.83 9.94 -21.03
N VAL A 297 -6.84 9.32 -20.43
CA VAL A 297 -8.23 9.45 -20.92
C VAL A 297 -8.67 10.91 -20.91
N SER A 298 -8.35 11.65 -19.85
CA SER A 298 -8.68 13.08 -19.76
C SER A 298 -7.98 13.94 -20.82
N PHE A 299 -6.85 13.49 -21.39
CA PHE A 299 -6.14 14.20 -22.47
C PHE A 299 -6.67 13.88 -23.87
N ILE A 300 -6.96 12.61 -24.18
CA ILE A 300 -7.33 12.17 -25.54
C ILE A 300 -8.54 12.96 -26.07
N ARG A 301 -9.55 13.23 -25.24
CA ARG A 301 -10.77 13.92 -25.68
C ARG A 301 -10.70 15.44 -25.75
N ARG A 302 -9.62 16.07 -25.30
CA ARG A 302 -9.41 17.52 -25.46
C ARG A 302 -8.71 17.87 -26.78
N GLY A 303 -8.29 16.86 -27.54
CA GLY A 303 -7.59 17.00 -28.82
C GLY A 303 -8.49 16.95 -30.06
N ASP A 304 -9.81 16.78 -29.87
CA ASP A 304 -10.86 16.92 -30.89
C ASP A 304 -11.60 18.25 -30.70
#